data_AF-A0A8T4CIL4-F1
#
_entry.id   AF-A0A8T4CIL4-F1
#
_cell.length_a   1.000
_cell.length_b   1.000
_cell.length_c   1.000
_cell.angle_alpha   90.00
_cell.angle_beta   90.00
_cell.angle_gamma   90.00
#
_symmetry.space_group_name_H-M   'P 1'
#
loop_
_entity.id
_entity.type
_entity.pdbx_description
1 polymer ?
#
loop_
_entity_poly.entity_id
_entity_poly.type
_entity_poly.pdbx_seq_one_letter_code
_entity_poly.pdbx_strand_id
1 'polypeptide(L)'
;MALSKKLHLTLRLAVVFSASFLTVFSAIFLTQSAYSTPSNHVLIVDGMDITLGPPPNSTNIPLDTTITIDALASASLNDLHMTPEVPIARVYSEVSGPLTYLNTFYPAQLLKPATSYTVSVTIMDVPVSWSFTTTSEPFNPGISFYLATNVLWIALSAAISATSIVAFVIWFFRRKQVNHKT
;
A
#
# COMPACT_ATOMS: atom_id res chain seq x y z
N MET A 1 4.62 -3.06 -43.98
CA MET A 1 3.40 -3.84 -43.69
C MET A 1 2.43 -2.91 -42.95
N ALA A 2 1.36 -2.46 -43.60
CA ALA A 2 0.45 -1.47 -42.99
C ALA A 2 -0.49 -2.16 -42.00
N LEU A 3 -0.38 -1.81 -40.73
CA LEU A 3 -1.24 -2.33 -39.67
C LEU A 3 -2.70 -1.92 -39.95
N SER A 4 -3.65 -2.83 -39.80
CA SER A 4 -5.09 -2.54 -39.98
C SER A 4 -5.57 -1.40 -39.07
N LYS A 5 -6.48 -0.54 -39.57
CA LYS A 5 -7.10 0.56 -38.81
C LYS A 5 -7.76 0.10 -37.50
N LYS A 6 -8.22 -1.16 -37.45
CA LYS A 6 -8.75 -1.79 -36.22
C LYS A 6 -7.62 -2.05 -35.21
N LEU A 7 -6.50 -2.61 -35.68
CA LEU A 7 -5.33 -2.90 -34.83
C LEU A 7 -4.71 -1.62 -34.26
N HIS A 8 -4.67 -0.53 -35.04
CA HIS A 8 -4.23 0.78 -34.54
C HIS A 8 -5.13 1.33 -33.42
N LEU A 9 -6.44 1.15 -33.53
CA LEU A 9 -7.38 1.61 -32.50
C LEU A 9 -7.23 0.81 -31.21
N THR A 10 -7.18 -0.53 -31.33
CA THR A 10 -6.97 -1.43 -30.19
C THR A 10 -5.66 -1.12 -29.48
N LEU A 11 -4.57 -0.87 -30.23
CA LEU A 11 -3.27 -0.51 -29.65
C LEU A 11 -3.37 0.82 -28.88
N ARG A 12 -4.03 1.85 -29.43
CA ARG A 12 -4.19 3.14 -28.74
C ARG A 12 -4.98 3.01 -27.44
N LEU A 13 -6.06 2.23 -27.44
CA LEU A 13 -6.84 1.99 -26.23
C LEU A 13 -6.07 1.18 -25.19
N ALA A 14 -5.30 0.18 -25.63
CA ALA A 14 -4.43 -0.59 -24.74
C ALA A 14 -3.34 0.29 -24.11
N VAL A 15 -2.73 1.20 -24.86
CA VAL A 15 -1.73 2.15 -24.34
C VAL A 15 -2.37 3.08 -23.29
N VAL A 16 -3.56 3.62 -23.56
CA VAL A 16 -4.28 4.48 -22.60
C VAL A 16 -4.59 3.69 -21.33
N PHE A 17 -5.12 2.49 -21.45
CA PHE A 17 -5.42 1.62 -20.32
C PHE A 17 -4.17 1.37 -19.46
N SER A 18 -3.07 0.90 -20.08
CA SER A 18 -1.83 0.59 -19.38
C SER A 18 -1.21 1.83 -18.73
N ALA A 19 -1.18 2.96 -19.44
CA ALA A 19 -0.63 4.20 -18.90
C ALA A 19 -1.43 4.71 -17.71
N SER A 20 -2.76 4.71 -17.79
CA SER A 20 -3.63 5.13 -16.69
C SER A 20 -3.52 4.20 -15.50
N PHE A 21 -3.51 2.88 -15.72
CA PHE A 21 -3.32 1.89 -14.66
C PHE A 21 -1.99 2.11 -13.94
N LEU A 22 -0.88 2.14 -14.69
CA LEU A 22 0.46 2.31 -14.13
C LEU A 22 0.62 3.64 -13.39
N THR A 23 0.06 4.72 -13.91
CA THR A 23 0.16 6.04 -13.28
C THR A 23 -0.56 6.06 -11.93
N VAL A 24 -1.82 5.59 -11.88
CA VAL A 24 -2.61 5.59 -10.64
C VAL A 24 -2.05 4.58 -9.64
N PHE A 25 -1.69 3.38 -10.11
CA PHE A 25 -1.06 2.37 -9.27
C PHE A 25 0.24 2.91 -8.65
N SER A 26 1.14 3.47 -9.46
CA SER A 26 2.41 4.04 -8.97
C SER A 26 2.19 5.22 -8.03
N ALA A 27 1.25 6.12 -8.36
CA ALA A 27 0.95 7.28 -7.52
C ALA A 27 0.45 6.86 -6.13
N ILE A 28 -0.49 5.91 -6.06
CA ILE A 28 -1.01 5.39 -4.78
C ILE A 28 0.06 4.60 -4.05
N PHE A 29 0.85 3.80 -4.77
CA PHE A 29 1.95 3.02 -4.20
C PHE A 29 2.98 3.91 -3.52
N LEU A 30 3.35 5.03 -4.16
CA LEU A 30 4.33 5.99 -3.66
C LEU A 30 3.77 6.96 -2.61
N THR A 31 2.49 7.35 -2.68
CA THR A 31 1.92 8.32 -1.72
C THR A 31 1.66 7.72 -0.34
N GLN A 32 1.45 6.40 -0.24
CA GLN A 32 1.25 5.74 1.06
C GLN A 32 2.49 5.77 1.97
N SER A 33 3.69 5.92 1.41
CA SER A 33 4.92 5.99 2.22
C SER A 33 4.97 7.22 3.13
N ALA A 34 4.28 8.29 2.76
CA ALA A 34 4.37 9.57 3.46
C ALA A 34 3.38 9.74 4.64
N TYR A 35 2.42 8.83 4.83
CA TYR A 35 1.28 9.06 5.74
C TYR A 35 1.23 8.16 6.98
N SER A 36 2.12 7.19 7.11
CA SER A 36 2.16 6.27 8.26
C SER A 36 3.41 6.53 9.09
N THR A 37 3.40 7.61 9.87
CA THR A 37 4.33 7.79 10.98
C THR A 37 3.62 7.44 12.28
N PRO A 38 3.64 6.16 12.72
CA PRO A 38 3.20 5.83 14.06
C PRO A 38 4.11 6.49 15.11
N SER A 39 3.60 6.60 16.34
CA SER A 39 4.44 6.91 17.50
C SER A 39 5.49 5.83 17.62
N ASN A 40 6.73 6.21 17.36
CA ASN A 40 7.87 5.33 17.25
C ASN A 40 8.56 5.21 18.61
N HIS A 41 8.84 3.98 19.05
CA HIS A 41 9.64 3.72 20.25
C HIS A 41 11.00 3.16 19.87
N VAL A 42 12.08 3.78 20.35
CA VAL A 42 13.44 3.27 20.14
C VAL A 42 13.72 2.21 21.20
N LEU A 43 13.92 0.99 20.74
CA LEU A 43 14.38 -0.15 21.52
C LEU A 43 15.87 -0.35 21.24
N ILE A 44 16.70 -0.43 22.28
CA ILE A 44 18.11 -0.78 22.12
C ILE A 44 18.25 -2.28 22.36
N VAL A 45 18.59 -3.04 21.32
CA VAL A 45 18.82 -4.49 21.40
C VAL A 45 20.25 -4.78 20.98
N ASP A 46 21.05 -5.39 21.86
CA ASP A 46 22.47 -5.72 21.61
C ASP A 46 23.31 -4.55 21.06
N GLY A 47 23.03 -3.33 21.51
CA GLY A 47 23.73 -2.10 21.09
C GLY A 47 23.23 -1.51 19.77
N MET A 48 22.11 -2.00 19.23
CA MET A 48 21.45 -1.50 18.03
C MET A 48 20.17 -0.74 18.35
N ASP A 49 20.03 0.44 17.76
CA ASP A 49 18.79 1.20 17.80
C ASP A 49 17.79 0.59 16.81
N ILE A 50 16.71 0.01 17.34
CA ILE A 50 15.58 -0.54 16.58
C ILE A 50 14.36 0.28 16.93
N THR A 51 13.73 0.91 15.93
CA THR A 51 12.49 1.66 16.19
C THR A 51 11.29 0.79 15.87
N LEU A 52 10.38 0.63 16.85
CA LEU A 52 9.20 -0.20 16.73
C LEU A 52 7.92 0.64 16.84
N GLY A 53 6.94 0.32 16.00
CA GLY A 53 5.59 0.85 16.07
C GLY A 53 4.55 -0.27 15.87
N PRO A 54 3.44 -0.27 16.63
CA PRO A 54 3.10 0.63 17.75
C PRO A 54 4.03 0.47 18.95
N PRO A 55 4.07 1.43 19.89
CA PRO A 55 4.91 1.34 21.07
C PRO A 55 4.60 0.06 21.89
N PRO A 56 5.61 -0.61 22.45
CA PRO A 56 5.41 -1.77 23.32
C PRO A 56 4.46 -1.45 24.49
N ASN A 57 3.53 -2.37 24.74
CA ASN A 57 2.49 -2.31 25.78
C ASN A 57 1.53 -1.11 25.67
N SER A 58 1.45 -0.47 24.51
CA SER A 58 0.50 0.63 24.28
C SER A 58 -0.95 0.14 24.24
N THR A 59 -1.87 1.02 24.64
CA THR A 59 -3.32 0.77 24.65
C THR A 59 -4.05 1.81 23.79
N ASN A 60 -5.33 1.56 23.50
CA ASN A 60 -6.16 2.44 22.67
C ASN A 60 -5.60 2.65 21.25
N ILE A 61 -4.97 1.62 20.70
CA ILE A 61 -4.40 1.68 19.35
C ILE A 61 -5.53 1.65 18.30
N PRO A 62 -5.51 2.54 17.29
CA PRO A 62 -6.48 2.54 16.18
C PRO A 62 -6.56 1.20 15.44
N LEU A 63 -7.71 0.86 14.86
CA LEU A 63 -7.92 -0.46 14.24
C LEU A 63 -7.26 -0.59 12.85
N ASP A 64 -6.88 0.52 12.22
CA ASP A 64 -6.15 0.54 10.95
C ASP A 64 -4.63 0.70 11.12
N THR A 65 -4.15 0.52 12.35
CA THR A 65 -2.75 0.74 12.68
C THR A 65 -1.83 -0.18 11.88
N THR A 66 -0.74 0.42 11.39
CA THR A 66 0.35 -0.30 10.71
C THR A 66 1.42 -0.72 11.71
N ILE A 67 2.18 -1.76 11.35
CA ILE A 67 3.36 -2.15 12.12
C ILE A 67 4.59 -1.53 11.45
N THR A 68 5.44 -0.88 12.22
CA THR A 68 6.69 -0.30 11.71
C THR A 68 7.90 -0.85 12.43
N ILE A 69 8.96 -1.10 11.67
CA ILE A 69 10.25 -1.57 12.17
C ILE A 69 11.33 -0.81 11.40
N ASP A 70 12.06 0.07 12.10
CA ASP A 70 13.27 0.70 11.57
C ASP A 70 14.49 0.02 12.17
N ALA A 71 15.32 -0.58 11.32
CA ALA A 71 16.51 -1.33 11.74
C ALA A 71 17.60 -1.28 10.65
N LEU A 72 18.80 -1.74 10.98
CA LEU A 72 19.92 -1.81 10.03
C LEU A 72 19.61 -2.72 8.82
N ALA A 73 20.02 -2.26 7.64
CA ALA A 73 19.83 -2.80 6.28
C ALA A 73 20.22 -4.25 6.07
N SER A 74 21.17 -4.74 6.86
CA SER A 74 21.64 -6.12 6.81
C SER A 74 20.71 -7.10 7.50
N ALA A 75 19.71 -6.61 8.24
CA ALA A 75 18.69 -7.44 8.84
C ALA A 75 17.67 -7.86 7.79
N SER A 76 17.78 -9.11 7.30
CA SER A 76 16.65 -9.74 6.63
C SER A 76 15.49 -9.83 7.63
N LEU A 77 14.40 -9.12 7.39
CA LEU A 77 13.15 -9.32 8.12
C LEU A 77 12.52 -10.60 7.61
N ASN A 78 12.82 -11.70 8.27
CA ASN A 78 12.08 -12.94 8.12
C ASN A 78 11.02 -13.00 9.22
N ASP A 79 9.85 -13.52 8.87
CA ASP A 79 8.91 -14.05 9.86
C ASP A 79 8.30 -13.00 10.80
N LEU A 80 7.73 -11.91 10.25
CA LEU A 80 6.79 -11.09 11.05
C LEU A 80 5.52 -11.89 11.31
N HIS A 81 5.28 -12.20 12.57
CA HIS A 81 4.10 -12.89 13.05
C HIS A 81 3.31 -12.00 14.01
N MET A 82 1.99 -12.09 13.92
CA MET A 82 1.07 -11.46 14.85
C MET A 82 0.21 -12.52 15.52
N THR A 83 -0.02 -12.37 16.82
CA THR A 83 -0.94 -13.21 17.60
C THR A 83 -1.93 -12.30 18.34
N PRO A 84 -3.26 -12.38 18.09
CA PRO A 84 -3.94 -13.23 17.11
C PRO A 84 -3.48 -12.98 15.66
N GLU A 85 -3.63 -13.98 14.79
CA GLU A 85 -3.19 -13.90 13.41
C GLU A 85 -3.92 -12.80 12.63
N VAL A 86 -3.13 -11.99 11.91
CA VAL A 86 -3.61 -10.95 11.01
C VAL A 86 -2.83 -11.04 9.70
N PRO A 87 -3.51 -11.30 8.57
CA PRO A 87 -2.83 -11.33 7.28
C PRO A 87 -2.30 -9.93 6.92
N ILE A 88 -1.07 -9.88 6.40
CA ILE A 88 -0.44 -8.65 5.91
C ILE A 88 -0.73 -8.51 4.41
N ALA A 89 -1.36 -7.41 4.00
CA ALA A 89 -1.64 -7.14 2.59
C ALA A 89 -0.42 -6.61 1.84
N ARG A 90 0.38 -5.78 2.50
CA ARG A 90 1.49 -5.08 1.88
C ARG A 90 2.62 -4.83 2.87
N VAL A 91 3.85 -4.95 2.37
CA VAL A 91 5.06 -4.48 3.04
C VAL A 91 5.64 -3.35 2.19
N TYR A 92 6.02 -2.26 2.83
CA TYR A 92 6.71 -1.14 2.22
C TYR A 92 8.03 -0.90 2.94
N SER A 93 9.10 -0.71 2.18
CA SER A 93 10.44 -0.53 2.72
C SER A 93 11.03 0.76 2.14
N GLU A 94 11.56 1.62 3.00
CA GLU A 94 12.29 2.83 2.61
C GLU A 94 13.58 3.00 3.40
N VAL A 95 14.55 3.70 2.81
CA VAL A 95 15.81 4.02 3.48
C VAL A 95 15.57 5.18 4.43
N SER A 96 15.63 4.93 5.74
CA SER A 96 15.44 5.92 6.80
C SER A 96 16.73 6.66 7.17
N GLY A 97 17.88 6.05 6.89
CA GLY A 97 19.19 6.57 7.28
C GLY A 97 20.37 5.76 6.73
N PRO A 98 21.60 6.10 7.11
CA PRO A 98 22.80 5.39 6.67
C PRO A 98 22.74 3.93 7.12
N LEU A 99 22.58 3.03 6.14
CA LEU A 99 22.42 1.60 6.38
C LEU A 99 21.20 1.23 7.24
N THR A 100 20.14 2.06 7.33
CA THR A 100 18.90 1.72 8.04
C THR A 100 17.71 1.73 7.09
N TYR A 101 16.75 0.84 7.34
CA TYR A 101 15.55 0.68 6.54
C TYR A 101 14.32 0.65 7.45
N LEU A 102 13.39 1.56 7.17
CA LEU A 102 12.07 1.56 7.74
C LEU A 102 11.17 0.62 6.95
N ASN A 103 10.64 -0.39 7.61
CA ASN A 103 9.70 -1.34 7.06
C ASN A 103 8.33 -1.13 7.68
N THR A 104 7.33 -0.89 6.84
CA THR A 104 5.93 -0.66 7.22
C THR A 104 5.07 -1.80 6.70
N PHE A 105 4.39 -2.49 7.60
CA PHE A 105 3.50 -3.61 7.31
C PHE A 105 2.05 -3.15 7.46
N TYR A 106 1.29 -3.32 6.38
CA TYR A 106 -0.13 -2.95 6.31
C TYR A 106 -1.00 -4.20 6.49
N PRO A 107 -1.81 -4.28 7.55
CA PRO A 107 -2.81 -5.34 7.70
C PRO A 107 -3.77 -5.39 6.50
N ALA A 108 -4.14 -6.60 6.07
CA ALA A 108 -5.12 -6.81 5.00
C ALA A 108 -6.57 -6.56 5.45
N GLN A 109 -6.78 -6.51 6.76
CA GLN A 109 -8.07 -6.27 7.40
C GLN A 109 -7.88 -5.40 8.63
N LEU A 110 -8.94 -4.71 9.05
CA LEU A 110 -8.92 -3.97 10.31
C LEU A 110 -8.64 -4.93 11.47
N LEU A 111 -7.85 -4.44 12.42
CA LEU A 111 -7.63 -5.14 13.68
C LEU A 111 -8.95 -5.23 14.45
N LYS A 112 -9.10 -6.30 15.25
CA LYS A 112 -10.28 -6.49 16.07
C LYS A 112 -10.30 -5.47 17.21
N PRO A 113 -11.47 -4.95 17.60
CA PRO A 113 -11.56 -4.02 18.72
C PRO A 113 -11.23 -4.71 20.04
N ALA A 114 -10.76 -3.93 21.02
CA ALA A 114 -10.45 -4.40 22.39
C ALA A 114 -9.60 -5.69 22.43
N THR A 115 -8.65 -5.81 21.50
CA THR A 115 -7.85 -7.03 21.31
C THR A 115 -6.38 -6.70 21.51
N SER A 116 -5.71 -7.49 22.34
CA SER A 116 -4.26 -7.43 22.50
C SER A 116 -3.59 -8.27 21.41
N TYR A 117 -2.70 -7.62 20.67
CA TYR A 117 -1.86 -8.24 19.65
C TYR A 117 -0.43 -8.31 20.15
N THR A 118 0.22 -9.45 19.91
CA THR A 118 1.67 -9.63 20.08
C THR A 118 2.28 -9.72 18.69
N VAL A 119 3.23 -8.85 18.39
CA VAL A 119 4.06 -8.88 17.20
C VAL A 119 5.37 -9.55 17.57
N SER A 120 5.83 -10.47 16.74
CA SER A 120 7.14 -11.10 16.86
C SER A 120 7.84 -11.10 15.50
N VAL A 121 9.13 -10.83 15.49
CA VAL A 121 9.97 -10.77 14.29
C VAL A 121 11.39 -11.18 14.65
N THR A 122 12.15 -11.66 13.68
CA THR A 122 13.58 -11.92 13.85
C THR A 122 14.39 -10.86 13.10
N ILE A 123 15.30 -10.18 13.81
CA ILE A 123 16.16 -9.12 13.26
C ILE A 123 17.62 -9.55 13.49
N MET A 124 18.34 -9.93 12.43
CA MET A 124 19.70 -10.52 12.51
C MET A 124 19.82 -11.64 13.54
N ASP A 125 18.94 -12.64 13.43
CA ASP A 125 18.87 -13.79 14.34
C ASP A 125 18.51 -13.44 15.80
N VAL A 126 18.21 -12.17 16.12
CA VAL A 126 17.70 -11.76 17.42
C VAL A 126 16.17 -11.69 17.38
N PRO A 127 15.46 -12.52 18.17
CA PRO A 127 14.01 -12.46 18.25
C PRO A 127 13.59 -11.22 19.02
N VAL A 128 12.74 -10.40 18.39
CA VAL A 128 12.13 -9.21 19.00
C VAL A 128 10.63 -9.41 19.03
N SER A 129 10.02 -9.21 20.19
CA SER A 129 8.57 -9.27 20.32
C SER A 129 8.03 -8.18 21.22
N TRP A 130 6.89 -7.62 20.86
CA TRP A 130 6.19 -6.63 21.67
C TRP A 130 4.69 -6.77 21.49
N SER A 131 3.92 -6.20 22.41
CA SER A 131 2.47 -6.24 22.37
C SER A 131 1.87 -4.84 22.32
N PHE A 132 0.63 -4.75 21.86
CA PHE A 132 -0.20 -3.55 21.94
C PHE A 132 -1.68 -3.94 21.99
N THR A 133 -2.54 -3.05 22.48
CA THR A 133 -3.99 -3.29 22.61
C THR A 133 -4.79 -2.26 21.84
N THR A 134 -5.70 -2.75 21.00
CA THR A 134 -6.57 -1.90 20.18
C THR A 134 -7.69 -1.25 20.97
N THR A 135 -8.19 -0.12 20.46
CA THR A 135 -9.34 0.59 21.04
C THR A 135 -10.63 -0.24 20.95
N SER A 136 -11.56 -0.01 21.87
CA SER A 136 -12.94 -0.51 21.83
C SER A 136 -13.92 0.48 21.20
N GLU A 137 -13.47 1.69 20.88
CA GLU A 137 -14.33 2.77 20.39
C GLU A 137 -14.76 2.58 18.93
N PRO A 138 -15.90 3.16 18.51
CA PRO A 138 -16.28 3.23 17.11
C PRO A 138 -15.17 3.86 16.28
N PHE A 139 -14.75 3.17 15.23
CA PHE A 139 -13.57 3.52 14.46
C PHE A 139 -13.91 3.71 12.97
N ASN A 140 -13.50 4.86 12.42
CA ASN A 140 -13.57 5.12 10.99
C ASN A 140 -12.15 4.98 10.41
N PRO A 141 -11.91 4.03 9.49
CA PRO A 141 -10.59 3.82 8.92
C PRO A 141 -10.07 5.03 8.16
N GLY A 142 -8.78 5.29 8.32
CA GLY A 142 -8.08 6.30 7.55
C GLY A 142 -8.05 5.97 6.06
N ILE A 143 -7.88 7.01 5.24
CA ILE A 143 -7.75 6.87 3.78
C ILE A 143 -6.55 5.98 3.41
N SER A 144 -5.48 6.03 4.20
CA SER A 144 -4.27 5.20 4.03
C SER A 144 -4.59 3.71 4.00
N PHE A 145 -5.46 3.22 4.89
CA PHE A 145 -5.89 1.83 4.94
C PHE A 145 -6.64 1.39 3.68
N TYR A 146 -7.59 2.22 3.21
CA TYR A 146 -8.34 1.93 1.99
C TYR A 146 -7.44 1.90 0.77
N LEU A 147 -6.51 2.86 0.66
CA LEU A 147 -5.54 2.90 -0.41
C LEU A 147 -4.64 1.65 -0.38
N ALA A 148 -4.19 1.21 0.80
CA ALA A 148 -3.32 0.04 0.94
C ALA A 148 -4.00 -1.26 0.53
N THR A 149 -5.26 -1.44 0.94
CA THR A 149 -6.04 -2.66 0.68
C THR A 149 -6.68 -2.70 -0.71
N ASN A 150 -6.96 -1.55 -1.34
CA ASN A 150 -7.72 -1.47 -2.59
C ASN A 150 -6.94 -0.87 -3.77
N VAL A 151 -5.62 -0.69 -3.67
CA VAL A 151 -4.80 -0.05 -4.72
C VAL A 151 -5.05 -0.63 -6.12
N LEU A 152 -5.16 -1.95 -6.24
CA LEU A 152 -5.42 -2.63 -7.51
C LEU A 152 -6.78 -2.27 -8.09
N TRP A 153 -7.83 -2.30 -7.27
CA TRP A 153 -9.19 -1.97 -7.68
C TRP A 153 -9.35 -0.51 -8.07
N ILE A 154 -8.69 0.39 -7.34
CA ILE A 154 -8.69 1.82 -7.65
C ILE A 154 -7.97 2.06 -8.99
N ALA A 155 -6.79 1.46 -9.18
CA ALA A 155 -6.04 1.58 -10.42
C ALA A 155 -6.80 1.00 -11.64
N LEU A 156 -7.45 -0.17 -11.47
CA LEU A 156 -8.29 -0.78 -12.50
C LEU A 156 -9.48 0.12 -12.86
N SER A 157 -10.20 0.64 -11.86
CA SER A 157 -11.37 1.50 -12.07
C SER A 157 -11.00 2.78 -12.81
N ALA A 158 -9.86 3.38 -12.46
CA ALA A 158 -9.33 4.56 -13.16
C ALA A 158 -8.95 4.24 -14.61
N ALA A 159 -8.27 3.10 -14.85
CA ALA A 159 -7.87 2.68 -16.19
C ALA A 159 -9.07 2.41 -17.10
N ILE A 160 -10.11 1.72 -16.60
CA ILE A 160 -11.36 1.47 -17.33
C ILE A 160 -12.06 2.78 -17.68
N SER A 161 -12.15 3.70 -16.71
CA SER A 161 -12.81 5.00 -16.90
C SER A 161 -12.09 5.84 -17.96
N ALA A 162 -10.76 5.95 -17.87
CA ALA A 162 -9.94 6.69 -18.83
C ALA A 162 -10.06 6.09 -20.25
N THR A 163 -10.00 4.77 -20.36
CA THR A 163 -10.14 4.06 -21.64
C THR A 163 -11.52 4.29 -22.25
N SER A 164 -12.57 4.27 -21.43
CA SER A 164 -13.96 4.50 -21.85
C SER A 164 -14.17 5.93 -22.37
N ILE A 165 -13.61 6.93 -21.67
CA ILE A 165 -13.66 8.35 -22.11
C ILE A 165 -12.95 8.50 -23.46
N VAL A 166 -11.74 7.97 -23.62
CA VAL A 166 -11.00 8.07 -24.88
C VAL A 166 -11.72 7.35 -26.01
N ALA A 167 -12.28 6.16 -25.76
CA ALA A 167 -13.07 5.43 -26.75
C ALA A 167 -14.30 6.24 -27.20
N PHE A 168 -15.01 6.86 -26.26
CA PHE A 168 -16.17 7.71 -26.53
C PHE A 168 -15.79 8.93 -27.38
N VAL A 169 -14.70 9.62 -27.03
CA VAL A 169 -14.18 10.77 -27.78
C VAL A 169 -13.83 10.38 -29.22
N ILE A 170 -13.10 9.27 -29.42
CA ILE A 170 -12.74 8.79 -30.76
C ILE A 170 -13.99 8.46 -31.58
N TRP A 171 -14.97 7.79 -30.97
CA TRP A 171 -16.22 7.44 -31.65
C TRP A 171 -17.00 8.70 -32.06
N PHE A 172 -17.14 9.67 -31.18
CA PHE A 172 -17.86 10.92 -31.45
C PHE A 172 -17.24 11.71 -32.61
N PHE A 173 -15.91 11.86 -32.63
CA PHE A 173 -15.23 12.56 -33.72
C PHE A 173 -15.29 11.80 -35.05
N ARG A 174 -15.22 10.46 -35.05
CA ARG A 174 -15.43 9.67 -36.27
C ARG A 174 -16.84 9.83 -36.82
N ARG A 175 -17.86 9.90 -35.97
CA ARG A 175 -19.25 10.11 -36.40
C ARG A 175 -19.46 11.48 -37.04
N LYS A 176 -18.86 12.54 -36.48
CA LYS A 176 -18.88 13.88 -37.10
C LYS A 176 -18.21 13.92 -38.47
N GLN A 177 -17.09 13.20 -38.67
CA GLN A 177 -16.41 13.17 -39.97
C GLN A 177 -17.19 12.41 -41.06
N VAL A 178 -18.03 11.45 -40.68
CA VAL A 178 -18.89 10.74 -41.63
C VAL A 178 -20.06 11.64 -42.09
N ASN A 179 -20.68 12.38 -41.17
CA ASN A 179 -21.80 13.27 -41.48
C ASN A 179 -21.42 14.52 -42.29
N HIS A 180 -20.12 14.89 -42.35
CA HIS A 180 -19.66 16.06 -43.11
C HIS A 180 -19.29 15.72 -44.56
N LYS A 181 -19.33 14.44 -44.94
CA LYS A 181 -18.99 13.91 -46.27
C LYS A 181 -20.19 13.42 -47.07
N THR A 182 -21.39 13.51 -46.50
CA THR A 182 -22.69 13.31 -47.17
C THR A 182 -23.30 14.66 -47.48
#